data_AF-A0AAU7AYS7-F1
#
_entry.id   AF-A0AAU7AYS7-F1
#
_cell.length_a   1.000
_cell.length_b   1.000
_cell.length_c   1.000
_cell.angle_alpha   90.00
_cell.angle_beta   90.00
_cell.angle_gamma   90.00
#
_symmetry.space_group_name_H-M   'P 1'
#
loop_
_entity.id
_entity.type
_entity.pdbx_description
1 polymer ?
#
loop_
_entity_poly.entity_id
_entity_poly.type
_entity_poly.pdbx_seq_one_letter_code
_entity_poly.pdbx_strand_id
1 'polypeptide(L)'
;MSRLLAAVAAIAALLAVLAGGIWLFGAVVAGSTAAAVVLVGAWFAVVGLATEAATRRRSSLRMVLRIAFVTTTVVLLGAGAYTSTHETTVNEALDTGPPASRAAPAAVDDLLAPQP
;
A
#
# COMPACT_ATOMS: atom_id res chain seq x y z
N MET A 1 29.19 14.48 -15.83
CA MET A 1 28.44 14.50 -14.54
C MET A 1 26.93 14.73 -14.70
N SER A 2 26.44 15.59 -15.60
CA SER A 2 24.99 15.92 -15.70
C SER A 2 24.05 14.75 -16.02
N ARG A 3 24.48 13.76 -16.82
CA ARG A 3 23.63 12.61 -17.20
C ARG A 3 23.34 11.64 -16.06
N LEU A 4 24.30 11.49 -15.14
CA LEU A 4 24.20 10.56 -14.00
C LEU A 4 23.25 11.13 -12.94
N LEU A 5 23.37 12.44 -12.65
CA LEU A 5 22.43 13.16 -11.79
C LEU A 5 21.00 13.12 -12.35
N ALA A 6 20.83 13.31 -13.65
CA ALA A 6 19.51 13.22 -14.30
C ALA A 6 18.90 11.82 -14.19
N ALA A 7 19.71 10.76 -14.33
CA ALA A 7 19.24 9.38 -14.15
C ALA A 7 18.84 9.10 -12.70
N VAL A 8 19.67 9.51 -11.73
CA VAL A 8 19.38 9.35 -10.30
C VAL A 8 18.11 10.09 -9.91
N ALA A 9 17.96 11.35 -10.34
CA ALA A 9 16.75 12.13 -10.09
C ALA A 9 15.49 11.49 -10.71
N ALA A 10 15.61 10.95 -11.93
CA ALA A 10 14.50 10.26 -12.59
C ALA A 10 14.10 8.96 -11.85
N ILE A 11 15.08 8.20 -11.37
CA ILE A 11 14.83 6.99 -10.56
C ILE A 11 14.17 7.39 -9.23
N ALA A 12 14.70 8.39 -8.53
CA ALA A 12 14.12 8.86 -7.27
C ALA A 12 12.68 9.36 -7.45
N ALA A 13 12.41 10.12 -8.52
CA ALA A 13 11.07 10.56 -8.85
C ALA A 13 10.13 9.38 -9.14
N LEU A 14 10.58 8.38 -9.91
CA LEU A 14 9.82 7.16 -10.17
C LEU A 14 9.46 6.43 -8.87
N LEU A 15 10.44 6.24 -7.98
CA LEU A 15 10.22 5.58 -6.70
C LEU A 15 9.24 6.36 -5.81
N ALA A 16 9.36 7.69 -5.77
CA ALA A 16 8.44 8.54 -5.00
C ALA A 16 6.99 8.45 -5.54
N VAL A 17 6.80 8.43 -6.86
CA VAL A 17 5.48 8.27 -7.49
C VAL A 17 4.89 6.89 -7.20
N LEU A 18 5.70 5.83 -7.28
CA LEU A 18 5.26 4.47 -6.97
C LEU A 18 4.86 4.36 -5.49
N ALA A 19 5.72 4.79 -4.57
CA ALA A 19 5.46 4.76 -3.14
C ALA A 19 4.23 5.60 -2.77
N GLY A 20 4.09 6.80 -3.34
CA GLY A 20 2.96 7.68 -3.11
C GLY A 20 1.63 7.06 -3.55
N GLY A 21 1.58 6.40 -4.71
CA GLY A 21 0.35 5.73 -5.15
C GLY A 21 0.03 4.47 -4.35
N ILE A 22 1.03 3.69 -3.96
CA ILE A 22 0.81 2.52 -3.08
C ILE A 22 0.24 2.98 -1.73
N TRP A 23 0.79 4.04 -1.15
CA TRP A 23 0.28 4.59 0.09
C TRP A 23 -1.15 5.12 -0.07
N LEU A 24 -1.42 5.89 -1.12
CA LEU A 24 -2.75 6.45 -1.37
C LEU A 24 -3.80 5.35 -1.58
N PHE A 25 -3.55 4.41 -2.48
CA PHE A 25 -4.53 3.38 -2.81
C PHE A 25 -4.59 2.24 -1.80
N GLY A 26 -3.47 1.93 -1.15
CA GLY A 26 -3.39 0.87 -0.15
C GLY A 26 -3.90 1.27 1.24
N ALA A 27 -3.60 2.50 1.70
CA ALA A 27 -3.92 2.91 3.07
C ALA A 27 -5.18 3.80 3.17
N VAL A 28 -5.50 4.58 2.14
CA VAL A 28 -6.54 5.63 2.24
C VAL A 28 -7.81 5.26 1.51
N VAL A 29 -7.70 4.69 0.31
CA VAL A 29 -8.85 4.53 -0.60
C VAL A 29 -9.51 3.15 -0.49
N ALA A 30 -8.74 2.10 -0.18
CA ALA A 30 -9.26 0.74 -0.23
C ALA A 30 -10.04 0.36 1.02
N GLY A 31 -11.36 0.23 0.91
CA GLY A 31 -12.21 -0.39 1.93
C GLY A 31 -12.09 -1.92 2.00
N SER A 32 -11.39 -2.54 1.04
CA SER A 32 -11.15 -3.99 1.01
C SER A 32 -9.82 -4.33 0.32
N THR A 33 -9.22 -5.46 0.71
CA THR A 33 -7.95 -5.95 0.14
C THR A 33 -8.02 -6.13 -1.37
N ALA A 34 -9.13 -6.65 -1.89
CA ALA A 34 -9.33 -6.83 -3.33
C ALA A 34 -9.34 -5.49 -4.08
N ALA A 35 -10.00 -4.47 -3.54
CA ALA A 35 -10.00 -3.13 -4.12
C ALA A 35 -8.60 -2.50 -4.10
N ALA A 36 -7.84 -2.67 -3.01
CA ALA A 36 -6.46 -2.21 -2.91
C ALA A 36 -5.57 -2.80 -4.01
N VAL A 37 -5.64 -4.12 -4.21
CA VAL A 37 -4.84 -4.82 -5.22
C VAL A 37 -5.15 -4.32 -6.63
N VAL A 38 -6.43 -4.17 -6.96
CA VAL A 38 -6.84 -3.68 -8.29
C VAL A 38 -6.40 -2.24 -8.52
N LEU A 39 -6.58 -1.35 -7.54
CA LEU A 39 -6.19 0.06 -7.65
C LEU A 39 -4.67 0.23 -7.75
N VAL A 40 -3.91 -0.50 -6.93
CA VAL A 40 -2.45 -0.49 -7.01
C VAL A 40 -1.99 -1.05 -8.35
N GLY A 41 -2.57 -2.16 -8.82
CA GLY A 41 -2.26 -2.72 -10.14
C GLY A 41 -2.52 -1.73 -11.29
N ALA A 42 -3.66 -1.04 -11.25
CA ALA A 42 -4.00 0.01 -12.20
C ALA A 42 -3.01 1.19 -12.12
N TRP A 43 -2.59 1.58 -10.93
CA TRP A 43 -1.59 2.63 -10.73
C TRP A 43 -0.24 2.28 -11.37
N PHE A 44 0.26 1.05 -11.16
CA PHE A 44 1.49 0.59 -11.81
C PHE A 44 1.37 0.64 -13.34
N ALA A 45 0.22 0.25 -13.90
CA ALA A 45 -0.01 0.34 -15.34
C ALA A 45 0.05 1.80 -15.84
N VAL A 46 -0.58 2.74 -15.14
CA VAL A 46 -0.54 4.18 -15.46
C VAL A 46 0.88 4.71 -15.40
N VAL A 47 1.63 4.41 -14.34
CA VAL A 47 3.02 4.84 -14.18
C VAL A 47 3.93 4.23 -15.25
N GLY A 48 3.72 2.96 -15.61
CA GLY A 48 4.44 2.30 -16.69
C GLY A 48 4.21 2.97 -18.05
N LEU A 49 2.95 3.29 -18.38
CA LEU A 49 2.60 4.01 -19.60
C LEU A 49 3.18 5.43 -19.61
N ALA A 50 3.11 6.14 -18.49
CA ALA A 50 3.69 7.48 -18.34
C ALA A 50 5.21 7.46 -18.49
N THR A 51 5.89 6.46 -17.93
CA THR A 51 7.34 6.28 -18.04
C THR A 51 7.75 5.97 -19.48
N GLU A 52 7.04 5.07 -20.15
CA GLU A 52 7.31 4.77 -21.57
C GLU A 52 7.07 6.02 -22.44
N ALA A 53 5.97 6.74 -22.21
CA ALA A 53 5.65 7.98 -22.92
C ALA A 53 6.74 9.07 -22.72
N ALA A 54 7.17 9.28 -21.47
CA ALA A 54 8.20 10.27 -21.12
C ALA A 54 9.58 9.93 -21.69
N THR A 55 9.88 8.64 -21.90
CA THR A 55 11.19 8.18 -22.37
C THR A 55 11.27 7.95 -23.88
N ARG A 56 10.16 8.08 -24.63
CA ARG A 56 10.14 7.89 -26.10
C ARG A 56 11.21 8.67 -26.86
N ARG A 57 11.59 9.86 -26.39
CA ARG A 57 12.58 10.74 -27.05
C ARG A 57 14.02 10.52 -26.60
N ARG A 58 14.29 9.74 -25.55
CA ARG A 58 15.64 9.55 -24.98
C ARG A 58 15.93 8.06 -24.76
N SER A 59 16.44 7.40 -25.81
CA SER A 59 16.69 5.95 -25.81
C SER A 59 17.62 5.46 -24.69
N SER A 60 18.60 6.27 -24.28
CA SER A 60 19.55 5.92 -23.22
C SER A 60 18.90 5.89 -21.83
N LEU A 61 17.95 6.79 -21.54
CA LEU A 61 17.21 6.77 -20.27
C LEU A 61 16.14 5.68 -20.24
N ARG A 62 15.58 5.35 -21.41
CA ARG A 62 14.49 4.37 -21.52
C ARG A 62 14.88 3.01 -20.93
N MET A 63 16.06 2.50 -21.30
CA MET A 63 16.50 1.19 -20.82
C MET A 63 16.70 1.19 -19.30
N VAL A 64 17.31 2.24 -18.76
CA VAL A 64 17.55 2.37 -17.31
C VAL A 64 16.24 2.48 -16.53
N LEU A 65 15.32 3.35 -16.95
CA LEU A 65 14.03 3.52 -16.28
C LEU A 65 13.14 2.30 -16.40
N ARG A 66 13.19 1.58 -17.53
CA ARG A 66 12.43 0.35 -17.72
C ARG A 66 12.96 -0.77 -16.83
N ILE A 67 14.28 -0.93 -16.73
CA ILE A 67 14.89 -1.88 -15.78
C ILE A 67 14.49 -1.52 -14.36
N ALA A 68 14.66 -0.25 -13.95
CA ALA A 68 14.28 0.20 -12.61
C ALA A 68 12.80 -0.07 -12.32
N PHE A 69 11.89 0.30 -13.22
CA PHE A 69 10.46 0.05 -13.07
C PHE A 69 10.14 -1.43 -12.92
N VAL A 70 10.68 -2.29 -13.79
CA VAL A 70 10.43 -3.74 -13.74
C VAL A 70 11.00 -4.32 -12.45
N THR A 71 12.24 -4.00 -12.08
CA THR A 71 12.86 -4.48 -10.84
C THR A 71 12.05 -4.04 -9.63
N THR A 72 11.67 -2.77 -9.52
CA THR A 72 10.86 -2.26 -8.41
C THR A 72 9.50 -2.93 -8.35
N THR A 73 8.82 -3.10 -9.48
CA THR A 73 7.52 -3.77 -9.55
C THR A 73 7.60 -5.21 -9.08
N VAL A 74 8.61 -5.97 -9.56
CA VAL A 74 8.82 -7.36 -9.16
C VAL A 74 9.14 -7.47 -7.67
N VAL A 75 10.00 -6.59 -7.15
CA VAL A 75 10.34 -6.57 -5.71
C VAL A 75 9.10 -6.26 -4.87
N LEU A 76 8.30 -5.26 -5.23
CA LEU A 76 7.12 -4.86 -4.46
C LEU A 76 6.01 -5.91 -4.50
N LEU A 77 5.71 -6.46 -5.68
CA LEU A 77 4.73 -7.54 -5.82
C LEU A 77 5.20 -8.82 -5.15
N GLY A 78 6.49 -9.16 -5.28
CA GLY A 78 7.08 -10.33 -4.64
C GLY A 78 7.09 -10.21 -3.11
N ALA A 79 7.47 -9.05 -2.57
CA ALA A 79 7.43 -8.79 -1.13
C ALA A 79 5.99 -8.78 -0.61
N GLY A 80 5.05 -8.19 -1.35
CA GLY A 80 3.61 -8.22 -1.02
C GLY A 80 3.06 -9.65 -0.99
N ALA A 81 3.32 -10.44 -2.04
CA ALA A 81 2.89 -11.83 -2.09
C ALA A 81 3.56 -12.69 -1.00
N TYR A 82 4.83 -12.45 -0.70
CA TYR A 82 5.54 -13.15 0.36
C TYR A 82 4.93 -12.83 1.73
N THR A 83 4.75 -11.54 2.05
CA THR A 83 4.16 -11.11 3.32
C THR A 83 2.72 -11.60 3.49
N SER A 84 1.89 -11.56 2.44
CA SER A 84 0.53 -12.11 2.50
C SER A 84 0.46 -13.64 2.64
N THR A 85 1.49 -14.38 2.21
CA THR A 85 1.51 -15.86 2.34
C THR A 85 2.24 -16.35 3.58
N HIS A 86 3.16 -15.53 4.11
CA HIS A 86 3.97 -15.81 5.29
C HIS A 86 3.57 -14.91 6.47
N GLU A 87 2.37 -14.34 6.45
CA GLU A 87 1.76 -13.69 7.59
C GLU A 87 1.60 -14.74 8.69
N THR A 88 2.65 -14.86 9.50
CA THR A 88 2.61 -15.53 10.78
C THR A 88 1.59 -14.75 11.59
N THR A 89 0.50 -15.42 11.98
CA THR A 89 -0.44 -14.96 13.01
C THR A 89 0.31 -14.15 14.04
N VAL A 90 0.15 -12.83 13.98
CA VAL A 90 0.67 -11.97 15.04
C VAL A 90 -0.18 -12.35 16.23
N ASN A 91 0.43 -13.00 17.22
CA ASN A 91 -0.17 -13.10 18.55
C ASN A 91 -0.13 -11.70 19.16
N GLU A 92 -0.83 -10.74 18.55
CA GLU A 92 -1.26 -9.57 19.27
C GLU A 92 -2.13 -10.14 20.38
N ALA A 93 -1.63 -10.04 21.61
CA ALA A 93 -2.48 -10.10 22.78
C ALA A 93 -3.43 -8.91 22.66
N LEU A 94 -4.47 -9.07 21.83
CA LEU A 94 -5.64 -8.24 21.87
C LEU A 94 -6.14 -8.40 23.30
N ASP A 95 -5.99 -7.34 24.08
CA ASP A 95 -6.63 -7.18 25.36
C ASP A 95 -8.13 -7.09 25.06
N THR A 96 -8.70 -8.24 24.73
CA THR A 96 -10.13 -8.43 24.57
C THR A 96 -10.66 -8.30 25.98
N GLY A 97 -11.08 -7.08 26.32
CA GLY A 97 -11.80 -6.81 27.55
C GLY A 97 -12.88 -7.89 27.75
N PRO A 98 -13.26 -8.16 29.00
CA PRO A 98 -14.09 -9.32 29.34
C PRO A 98 -15.30 -9.43 28.40
N PRO A 99 -15.61 -10.66 27.92
CA PRO A 99 -16.65 -10.86 26.92
C PRO A 99 -17.94 -10.18 27.38
N ALA A 100 -18.67 -9.54 26.47
CA ALA A 100 -19.91 -8.82 26.77
C ALA A 100 -20.95 -9.71 27.49
N SER A 101 -20.87 -11.03 27.37
CA SER A 101 -21.67 -12.00 28.13
C SER A 101 -21.35 -12.07 29.63
N ARG A 102 -20.24 -11.49 30.08
CA ARG A 102 -19.85 -11.29 31.49
C ARG A 102 -19.99 -9.84 31.95
N ALA A 103 -20.36 -8.91 31.07
CA ALA A 103 -20.84 -7.61 31.53
C ALA A 103 -22.14 -7.88 32.29
N ALA A 104 -22.07 -7.83 33.61
CA ALA A 104 -23.19 -8.15 34.49
C ALA A 104 -24.42 -7.32 34.08
N PRO A 105 -25.65 -7.88 34.18
CA PRO A 105 -26.89 -7.17 33.84
C PRO A 105 -27.16 -5.91 34.68
N ALA A 106 -26.33 -5.61 35.68
CA ALA A 106 -26.44 -4.46 36.57
C ALA A 106 -26.51 -3.10 35.84
N ALA A 107 -25.97 -2.99 34.61
CA ALA A 107 -26.03 -1.74 33.86
C ALA A 107 -27.39 -1.48 33.18
N VAL A 108 -28.22 -2.50 32.98
CA VAL A 108 -29.55 -2.35 32.34
C VAL A 108 -30.61 -1.97 33.37
N ASP A 109 -30.51 -2.50 34.59
CA ASP A 109 -31.44 -2.16 35.67
C ASP A 109 -31.28 -0.70 36.14
N ASP A 110 -30.07 -0.14 36.12
CA ASP A 110 -29.80 1.28 36.43
C ASP A 110 -30.34 2.25 35.37
N LEU A 111 -30.44 1.82 34.11
CA LEU A 111 -31.02 2.60 33.01
C LEU A 111 -32.56 2.55 32.99
N LEU A 112 -33.17 1.61 33.70
CA LEU A 112 -34.61 1.45 33.85
C LEU A 112 -35.14 1.96 35.19
N ALA A 113 -34.26 2.36 36.11
CA ALA A 113 -34.65 3.01 37.34
C ALA A 113 -35.25 4.40 37.04
N PRO A 114 -36.44 4.74 37.60
CA PRO A 114 -37.02 6.06 37.42
C PRO A 114 -36.08 7.12 38.02
N GLN A 115 -35.57 8.00 37.16
CA GLN A 115 -34.75 9.14 37.57
C GLN A 115 -35.66 10.15 38.32
N PRO A 116 -35.18 10.76 39.41
CA PRO A 116 -35.94 11.73 40.20
C PRO A 116 -36.24 13.03 39.44
#